data_AF-A0A415TX35-F1
#
_entry.id   AF-A0A415TX35-F1
#
_cell.length_a   1.000
_cell.length_b   1.000
_cell.length_c   1.000
_cell.angle_alpha   90.00
_cell.angle_beta   90.00
_cell.angle_gamma   90.00
#
_symmetry.space_group_name_H-M   'P 1'
#
loop_
_entity.id
_entity.type
_entity.pdbx_description
1 polymer ?
#
loop_
_entity_poly.entity_id
_entity_poly.type
_entity_poly.pdbx_seq_one_letter_code
_entity_poly.pdbx_strand_id
1 'polypeptide(L)'
;MERLTYVAENGEVLFHPADLPDDVGITITQLAKDGRYKALEEIAERLANREQAEEQGLLLRLPCKVGDTVYVDSAILPIIDHKIPSYFPARIVSFRFAKRNWMKIAVKAKWLHKWIDNETGPESAYIDSEKKFTISLSGIGKTVFLTESEAEAKLKEMEGESDVL
;
A
#
# COMPACT_ATOMS: atom_id res chain seq x y z
N MET A 1 -5.65 -4.20 -9.92
CA MET A 1 -5.24 -4.32 -11.34
C MET A 1 -5.01 -5.80 -11.56
N GLU A 2 -5.73 -6.42 -12.49
CA GLU A 2 -5.56 -7.84 -12.80
C GLU A 2 -4.17 -8.09 -13.39
N ARG A 3 -3.53 -9.17 -12.91
CA ARG A 3 -2.19 -9.58 -13.33
C ARG A 3 -2.32 -10.55 -14.50
N LEU A 4 -1.99 -10.08 -15.71
CA LEU A 4 -2.16 -10.85 -16.94
C LEU A 4 -1.09 -11.93 -17.15
N THR A 5 0.07 -11.76 -16.53
CA THR A 5 1.21 -12.67 -16.68
C THR A 5 1.97 -12.85 -15.38
N TYR A 6 2.53 -14.04 -15.18
CA TYR A 6 3.49 -14.32 -14.12
C TYR A 6 4.52 -15.36 -14.55
N VAL A 7 5.67 -15.33 -13.88
CA VAL A 7 6.72 -16.33 -14.04
C VAL A 7 6.54 -17.36 -12.93
N ALA A 8 6.36 -18.61 -13.31
CA ALA A 8 6.26 -19.72 -12.37
C ALA A 8 7.65 -20.10 -11.81
N GLU A 9 7.67 -20.89 -10.74
CA GLU A 9 8.92 -21.34 -10.09
C GLU A 9 9.83 -22.13 -11.03
N ASN A 10 9.26 -22.77 -12.07
CA ASN A 10 9.98 -23.48 -13.12
C ASN A 10 10.53 -22.55 -14.24
N GLY A 11 10.32 -21.23 -14.14
CA GLY A 11 10.76 -20.24 -15.12
C GLY A 11 9.83 -20.07 -16.32
N GLU A 12 8.70 -20.78 -16.38
CA GLU A 12 7.73 -20.63 -17.46
C GLU A 12 6.88 -19.37 -17.29
N VAL A 13 6.60 -18.70 -18.40
CA VAL A 13 5.70 -17.55 -18.43
C VAL A 13 4.28 -18.04 -18.65
N LEU A 14 3.43 -17.77 -17.65
CA LEU A 14 2.04 -18.14 -17.65
C LEU A 14 1.15 -16.91 -17.88
N PHE A 15 0.16 -17.09 -18.73
CA PHE A 15 -0.80 -16.10 -19.18
C PHE A 15 -2.18 -16.41 -18.58
N HIS A 16 -2.92 -15.37 -18.21
CA HIS A 16 -4.30 -15.47 -17.70
C HIS A 16 -5.30 -14.87 -18.71
N PRO A 17 -5.92 -15.70 -19.56
CA PRO A 17 -7.08 -15.30 -20.36
C PRO A 17 -8.29 -14.97 -19.47
N ALA A 18 -9.15 -14.05 -19.91
CA ALA A 18 -10.34 -13.63 -19.15
C ALA A 18 -11.33 -14.77 -18.83
N ASP A 19 -11.27 -15.87 -19.58
CA ASP A 19 -12.17 -17.02 -19.44
C ASP A 19 -11.69 -18.05 -18.40
N LEU A 20 -10.51 -17.84 -17.80
CA LEU A 20 -9.92 -18.74 -16.82
C LEU A 20 -9.88 -18.09 -15.44
N PRO A 21 -10.01 -18.88 -14.38
CA PRO A 21 -9.89 -18.36 -13.03
C PRO A 21 -8.45 -17.89 -12.76
N ASP A 22 -8.30 -16.90 -11.88
CA ASP A 22 -7.04 -16.19 -11.60
C ASP A 22 -5.91 -17.09 -11.03
N ASP A 23 -6.25 -18.32 -10.62
CA ASP A 23 -5.35 -19.33 -10.10
C ASP A 23 -4.80 -20.28 -11.18
N VAL A 24 -5.30 -20.22 -12.42
CA VAL A 24 -4.90 -21.10 -13.52
C VAL A 24 -4.22 -20.31 -14.63
N GLY A 25 -2.89 -20.39 -14.66
CA GLY A 25 -2.07 -19.85 -15.74
C GLY A 25 -1.85 -20.86 -16.88
N ILE A 26 -1.83 -20.38 -18.12
CA ILE A 26 -1.56 -21.21 -19.31
C ILE A 26 -0.34 -20.70 -20.06
N THR A 27 0.50 -21.60 -20.56
CA THR A 27 1.67 -21.23 -21.39
C THR A 27 1.24 -20.72 -22.77
N ILE A 28 2.06 -19.86 -23.39
CA ILE A 28 1.84 -19.40 -24.77
C ILE A 28 1.74 -20.57 -25.76
N THR A 29 2.50 -21.63 -25.52
CA THR A 29 2.48 -22.86 -26.32
C THR A 29 1.17 -23.63 -26.20
N GLN A 30 0.54 -23.68 -25.03
CA GLN A 30 -0.80 -24.27 -24.89
C GLN A 30 -1.85 -23.39 -25.55
N LEU A 31 -1.80 -22.06 -25.34
CA LEU A 31 -2.73 -21.14 -26.00
C LEU A 31 -2.70 -21.28 -27.53
N ALA A 32 -1.51 -21.44 -28.11
CA ALA A 32 -1.34 -21.68 -29.53
C ALA A 32 -1.89 -23.05 -29.98
N LYS A 33 -1.63 -24.12 -29.21
CA LYS A 33 -2.18 -25.47 -29.48
C LYS A 33 -3.70 -25.50 -29.42
N ASP A 34 -4.28 -24.76 -28.47
CA ASP A 34 -5.72 -24.66 -28.27
C ASP A 34 -6.39 -23.70 -29.28
N GLY A 35 -5.60 -23.08 -30.18
CA GLY A 35 -6.10 -22.15 -31.19
C GLY A 35 -6.68 -20.85 -30.60
N ARG A 36 -6.33 -20.51 -29.35
CA ARG A 36 -6.88 -19.35 -28.62
C ARG A 36 -6.15 -18.05 -28.96
N TYR A 37 -5.93 -17.80 -30.25
CA TYR A 37 -5.20 -16.62 -30.74
C TYR A 37 -5.85 -15.30 -30.33
N LYS A 38 -7.18 -15.25 -30.23
CA LYS A 38 -7.91 -14.05 -29.79
C LYS A 38 -7.56 -13.64 -28.35
N ALA A 39 -7.42 -14.61 -27.45
CA ALA A 39 -7.01 -14.35 -26.07
C ALA A 39 -5.54 -13.89 -26.01
N LEU A 40 -4.69 -14.46 -26.86
CA LEU A 40 -3.29 -14.04 -26.97
C LEU A 40 -3.16 -12.60 -27.46
N GLU A 41 -3.94 -12.24 -28.48
CA GLU A 41 -3.98 -10.89 -29.06
C GLU A 41 -4.46 -9.85 -28.05
N GLU A 42 -5.53 -10.15 -27.29
CA GLU A 42 -6.02 -9.27 -26.23
C GLU A 42 -4.97 -9.05 -25.11
N ILE A 43 -4.28 -10.11 -24.69
CA ILE A 43 -3.23 -9.98 -23.68
C ILE A 43 -2.05 -9.17 -24.23
N ALA A 44 -1.62 -9.43 -25.47
CA ALA A 44 -0.55 -8.69 -26.13
C ALA A 44 -0.88 -7.19 -26.26
N GLU A 45 -2.11 -6.86 -26.68
CA GLU A 45 -2.58 -5.47 -26.79
C GLU A 45 -2.58 -4.77 -25.41
N ARG A 46 -3.07 -5.44 -24.36
CA ARG A 46 -3.07 -4.89 -23.00
C ARG A 46 -1.67 -4.72 -22.42
N LEU A 47 -0.71 -5.58 -22.78
CA LEU A 47 0.68 -5.45 -22.39
C LEU A 47 1.36 -4.29 -23.15
N ALA A 48 1.20 -4.22 -24.46
CA ALA A 48 1.74 -3.14 -25.28
C ALA A 48 1.22 -1.76 -24.84
N ASN A 49 -0.08 -1.64 -24.56
CA ASN A 49 -0.67 -0.42 -24.03
C ASN A 49 -0.08 -0.01 -22.67
N ARG A 50 0.32 -0.97 -21.83
CA ARG A 50 0.97 -0.68 -20.55
C ARG A 50 2.41 -0.22 -20.71
N GLU A 51 3.19 -0.89 -21.55
CA GLU A 51 4.57 -0.48 -21.87
C GLU A 51 4.58 0.94 -22.42
N GLN A 52 3.70 1.23 -23.39
CA GLN A 52 3.57 2.57 -23.96
C GLN A 52 3.12 3.61 -22.91
N ALA A 53 2.18 3.25 -22.02
CA ALA A 53 1.77 4.15 -20.94
C ALA A 53 2.90 4.41 -19.93
N GLU A 54 3.79 3.45 -19.70
CA GLU A 54 4.99 3.64 -18.87
C GLU A 54 5.98 4.61 -19.54
N GLU A 55 6.26 4.41 -20.83
CA GLU A 55 7.14 5.28 -21.62
C GLU A 55 6.63 6.72 -21.70
N GLN A 56 5.31 6.89 -21.84
CA GLN A 56 4.66 8.20 -21.87
C GLN A 56 4.54 8.85 -20.48
N GLY A 57 4.99 8.17 -19.42
CA GLY A 57 4.89 8.66 -18.04
C GLY A 57 3.44 8.78 -17.53
N LEU A 58 2.50 8.07 -18.15
CA LEU A 58 1.09 8.06 -17.75
C LEU A 58 0.86 7.17 -16.50
N LEU A 59 1.81 6.27 -16.18
CA LEU A 59 1.75 5.43 -15.00
C LEU A 59 2.29 6.16 -13.77
N LEU A 60 1.49 6.16 -12.69
CA LEU A 60 1.91 6.67 -11.40
C LEU A 60 2.81 5.64 -10.70
N ARG A 61 4.10 5.95 -10.56
CA ARG A 61 5.02 5.15 -9.72
C ARG A 61 4.82 5.49 -8.25
N LEU A 62 4.32 4.52 -7.49
CA LEU A 62 4.20 4.64 -6.04
C LEU A 62 5.48 4.15 -5.37
N PRO A 63 5.97 4.82 -4.32
CA PRO A 63 7.15 4.39 -3.58
C PRO A 63 6.87 3.19 -2.65
N CYS A 64 5.61 2.75 -2.53
CA CYS A 64 5.17 1.65 -1.68
C CYS A 64 3.95 0.95 -2.28
N LYS A 65 3.72 -0.32 -1.92
CA LYS A 65 2.57 -1.13 -2.34
C LYS A 65 1.53 -1.28 -1.22
N VAL A 66 0.33 -1.69 -1.61
CA VAL A 66 -0.71 -2.09 -0.65
C VAL A 66 -0.19 -3.29 0.15
N GLY A 67 -0.35 -3.23 1.47
CA GLY A 67 0.16 -4.22 2.41
C GLY A 67 1.52 -3.87 3.02
N ASP A 68 2.26 -2.89 2.49
CA ASP A 68 3.51 -2.45 3.09
C ASP A 68 3.28 -1.81 4.47
N THR A 69 4.30 -1.95 5.32
CA THR A 69 4.36 -1.27 6.61
C THR A 69 5.10 0.04 6.43
N VAL A 70 4.48 1.14 6.85
CA VAL A 70 5.04 2.50 6.84
C VAL A 70 5.02 3.07 8.25
N TYR A 71 5.91 4.01 8.54
CA TYR A 71 5.98 4.69 9.83
C TYR A 71 5.33 6.06 9.72
N VAL A 72 4.36 6.33 10.58
CA VAL A 72 3.50 7.51 10.49
C VAL A 72 3.71 8.37 11.72
N ASP A 73 3.86 9.67 11.47
CA ASP A 73 3.97 10.69 12.52
C ASP A 73 2.67 10.80 13.32
N SER A 74 2.80 10.74 14.63
CA SER A 74 1.71 10.95 15.59
C SER A 74 1.03 12.31 15.45
N ALA A 75 1.72 13.35 14.98
CA ALA A 75 1.17 14.68 14.76
C ALA A 75 0.08 14.73 13.68
N ILE A 76 0.00 13.74 12.80
CA ILE A 76 -1.09 13.66 11.79
C ILE A 76 -2.41 13.25 12.44
N LEU A 77 -2.35 12.52 13.56
CA LEU A 77 -3.54 12.13 14.28
C LEU A 77 -4.03 13.34 15.11
N PRO A 78 -5.34 13.64 15.12
CA PRO A 78 -5.90 14.71 15.93
C PRO A 78 -5.96 14.29 17.42
N ILE A 79 -4.81 13.99 18.03
CA ILE A 79 -4.69 13.46 19.39
C ILE A 79 -3.67 14.29 20.19
N ILE A 80 -4.06 14.77 21.37
CA ILE A 80 -3.31 15.71 22.22
C ILE A 80 -2.73 15.02 23.48
N ASP A 81 -2.67 13.68 23.52
CA ASP A 81 -2.29 12.97 24.76
C ASP A 81 -0.85 12.44 24.75
N HIS A 82 -0.14 12.66 25.86
CA HIS A 82 1.33 12.59 26.01
C HIS A 82 1.90 11.16 26.14
N LYS A 83 1.18 10.11 25.69
CA LYS A 83 1.64 8.71 25.78
C LYS A 83 1.59 7.97 24.43
N ILE A 84 1.76 8.69 23.34
CA ILE A 84 1.85 8.12 21.99
C ILE A 84 3.33 8.18 21.56
N PRO A 85 3.88 7.12 20.94
CA PRO A 85 5.19 7.20 20.33
C PRO A 85 5.18 8.23 19.18
N SER A 86 6.25 9.01 19.03
CA SER A 86 6.35 10.05 17.99
C SER A 86 6.06 9.52 16.59
N TYR A 87 6.51 8.28 16.32
CA TYR A 87 6.20 7.51 15.12
C TYR A 87 5.62 6.15 15.47
N PHE A 88 4.71 5.63 14.63
CA PHE A 88 4.17 4.29 14.80
C PHE A 88 4.02 3.55 13.47
N PRO A 89 4.13 2.21 13.46
CA PRO A 89 3.92 1.41 12.27
C PRO A 89 2.44 1.39 11.87
N ALA A 90 2.19 1.52 10.58
CA ALA A 90 0.88 1.44 9.96
C ALA A 90 0.95 0.66 8.65
N ARG A 91 -0.10 -0.11 8.34
CA ARG A 91 -0.18 -0.90 7.11
C ARG A 91 -0.94 -0.15 6.03
N ILE A 92 -0.42 -0.12 4.80
CA ILE A 92 -1.15 0.45 3.67
C ILE A 92 -2.30 -0.46 3.27
N VAL A 93 -3.53 0.06 3.28
CA VAL A 93 -4.74 -0.70 2.95
C VAL A 93 -5.18 -0.47 1.51
N SER A 94 -5.10 0.77 1.02
CA SER A 94 -5.54 1.10 -0.34
C SER A 94 -5.06 2.48 -0.76
N PHE A 95 -4.92 2.68 -2.06
CA PHE A 95 -4.74 4.01 -2.66
C PHE A 95 -6.02 4.46 -3.35
N ARG A 96 -6.29 5.77 -3.31
CA ARG A 96 -7.38 6.42 -4.03
C ARG A 96 -6.81 7.59 -4.84
N PHE A 97 -6.93 7.49 -6.16
CA PHE A 97 -6.53 8.52 -7.11
C PHE A 97 -7.78 9.25 -7.63
N ALA A 98 -7.87 10.54 -7.36
CA ALA A 98 -8.98 11.39 -7.80
C ALA A 98 -8.40 12.81 -8.09
N LYS A 99 -9.12 13.89 -7.74
CA LYS A 99 -8.55 15.26 -7.78
C LYS A 99 -7.36 15.45 -6.84
N ARG A 100 -7.30 14.66 -5.76
CA ARG A 100 -6.17 14.54 -4.84
C ARG A 100 -5.90 13.06 -4.62
N ASN A 101 -4.64 12.73 -4.36
CA ASN A 101 -4.19 11.36 -4.14
C ASN A 101 -4.18 11.07 -2.64
N TRP A 102 -4.88 10.03 -2.24
CA TRP A 102 -5.02 9.63 -0.85
C TRP A 102 -4.56 8.20 -0.68
N MET A 103 -4.01 7.88 0.49
CA MET A 103 -3.84 6.49 0.92
C MET A 103 -4.64 6.24 2.20
N LYS A 104 -5.12 5.01 2.35
CA LYS A 104 -5.66 4.53 3.62
C LYS A 104 -4.60 3.70 4.30
N ILE A 105 -4.36 4.00 5.56
CA ILE A 105 -3.49 3.24 6.45
C ILE A 105 -4.31 2.58 7.54
N ALA A 106 -3.84 1.44 8.01
CA ALA A 106 -4.41 0.68 9.12
C ALA A 106 -3.41 0.65 10.26
N VAL A 107 -3.85 1.05 11.45
CA VAL A 107 -3.05 1.06 12.67
C VAL A 107 -3.64 0.06 13.63
N LYS A 108 -2.79 -0.81 14.18
CA LYS A 108 -3.16 -1.78 15.18
C LYS A 108 -2.30 -1.54 16.42
N ALA A 109 -2.82 -0.77 17.38
CA ALA A 109 -2.08 -0.38 18.57
C ALA A 109 -2.98 -0.30 19.80
N LYS A 110 -2.48 -0.79 20.94
CA LYS A 110 -3.21 -0.79 22.22
C LYS A 110 -3.53 0.63 22.73
N TRP A 111 -2.62 1.59 22.51
CA TRP A 111 -2.81 2.97 22.94
C TRP A 111 -3.95 3.68 22.20
N LEU A 112 -4.30 3.21 20.99
CA LEU A 112 -5.39 3.78 20.21
C LEU A 112 -6.78 3.46 20.81
N HIS A 113 -6.87 2.40 21.60
CA HIS A 113 -8.11 1.98 22.27
C HIS A 113 -8.52 2.95 23.39
N LYS A 114 -7.55 3.42 24.19
CA LYS A 114 -7.78 4.32 25.33
C LYS A 114 -8.32 5.70 24.92
N TRP A 115 -8.08 6.11 23.68
CA TRP A 115 -8.45 7.44 23.19
C TRP A 115 -9.89 7.54 22.68
N ILE A 116 -10.53 6.45 22.26
CA ILE A 116 -11.82 6.51 21.54
C ILE A 116 -13.04 6.16 22.41
N ASP A 117 -12.86 5.44 23.54
CA ASP A 117 -13.98 5.03 24.38
C ASP A 117 -14.02 5.78 25.72
N ASN A 118 -14.93 6.76 25.84
CA ASN A 118 -15.49 7.18 27.14
C ASN A 118 -16.90 6.61 27.36
N GLU A 119 -17.43 5.83 26.42
CA GLU A 119 -18.81 5.32 26.47
C GLU A 119 -18.91 3.81 26.76
N THR A 120 -17.86 3.02 26.50
CA THR A 120 -17.91 1.58 26.74
C THR A 120 -17.18 1.22 28.03
N GLY A 121 -17.95 0.82 29.05
CA GLY A 121 -17.44 0.42 30.37
C GLY A 121 -16.45 -0.75 30.34
N PRO A 122 -15.81 -1.06 31.48
CA PRO A 122 -14.62 -1.91 31.61
C PRO A 122 -14.77 -3.40 31.22
N GLU A 123 -15.94 -3.82 30.72
CA GLU A 123 -16.25 -5.21 30.37
C GLU A 123 -16.39 -5.47 28.86
N SER A 124 -16.02 -4.54 27.97
CA SER A 124 -15.96 -4.88 26.55
C SER A 124 -14.71 -5.72 26.23
N ALA A 125 -14.93 -6.91 25.70
CA ALA A 125 -13.89 -7.80 25.24
C ALA A 125 -12.93 -7.05 24.29
N TYR A 126 -11.69 -6.85 24.75
CA TYR A 126 -10.61 -6.16 24.05
C TYR A 126 -10.29 -6.83 22.72
N ILE A 127 -11.01 -6.47 21.66
CA ILE A 127 -10.67 -6.88 20.30
C ILE A 127 -9.59 -5.92 19.82
N ASP A 128 -8.47 -6.51 19.43
CA ASP A 128 -7.30 -5.99 18.73
C ASP A 128 -7.70 -5.20 17.45
N SER A 129 -8.37 -4.06 17.64
CA SER A 129 -9.16 -3.40 16.61
C SER A 129 -8.25 -2.58 15.69
N GLU A 130 -8.07 -3.09 14.47
CA GLU A 130 -7.42 -2.35 13.39
C GLU A 130 -8.26 -1.10 13.04
N LYS A 131 -7.69 0.10 13.21
CA LYS A 131 -8.35 1.36 12.84
C LYS A 131 -7.76 1.90 11.55
N LYS A 132 -8.63 2.45 10.69
CA LYS A 132 -8.25 2.92 9.36
C LYS A 132 -8.26 4.44 9.32
N PHE A 133 -7.15 5.04 8.90
CA PHE A 133 -7.01 6.47 8.69
C PHE A 133 -6.80 6.77 7.21
N THR A 134 -7.32 7.92 6.76
CA THR A 134 -7.10 8.39 5.39
C THR A 134 -6.12 9.56 5.45
N ILE A 135 -5.00 9.42 4.76
CA ILE A 135 -3.91 10.41 4.74
C ILE A 135 -3.59 10.79 3.29
N SER A 136 -3.05 11.99 3.10
CA SER A 136 -2.64 12.45 1.76
C SER A 136 -1.39 11.69 1.30
N LEU A 137 -1.35 11.30 0.02
CA LEU A 137 -0.16 10.70 -0.59
C LEU A 137 1.04 11.66 -0.57
N SER A 138 0.79 12.98 -0.56
CA SER A 138 1.84 14.00 -0.45
C SER A 138 2.53 14.04 0.92
N GLY A 139 2.05 13.28 1.91
CA GLY A 139 2.67 13.13 3.23
C GLY A 139 3.86 12.17 3.24
N ILE A 140 4.06 11.36 2.18
CA ILE A 140 5.22 10.47 2.06
C ILE A 140 6.51 11.30 2.06
N GLY A 141 7.48 10.90 2.89
CA GLY A 141 8.76 11.58 3.11
C GLY A 141 8.69 12.82 4.01
N LYS A 142 7.49 13.23 4.45
CA LYS A 142 7.29 14.36 5.37
C LYS A 142 6.78 13.90 6.72
N THR A 143 5.68 13.16 6.70
CA THR A 143 4.99 12.65 7.89
C THR A 143 4.74 11.15 7.81
N VAL A 144 5.02 10.53 6.67
CA VAL A 144 4.93 9.08 6.44
C VAL A 144 6.23 8.60 5.83
N PHE A 145 6.88 7.64 6.47
CA PHE A 145 8.19 7.13 6.09
C PHE A 145 8.11 5.65 5.72
N LEU A 146 8.96 5.22 4.79
CA LEU A 146 8.94 3.84 4.30
C LEU A 146 9.66 2.90 5.28
N THR A 147 10.62 3.43 6.05
CA THR A 147 11.40 2.68 7.03
C THR A 147 11.40 3.35 8.40
N GLU A 148 11.68 2.57 9.43
CA GLU A 148 11.84 3.07 10.80
C GLU A 148 13.01 4.03 10.89
N SER A 149 14.13 3.69 10.25
CA SER A 149 15.33 4.51 10.24
C SER A 149 15.12 5.87 9.60
N GLU A 150 14.29 5.97 8.56
CA GLU A 150 13.90 7.27 7.97
C GLU A 150 13.10 8.13 8.96
N ALA A 151 12.17 7.51 9.70
CA ALA A 151 11.39 8.20 10.71
C ALA A 151 12.25 8.66 11.90
N GLU A 152 13.15 7.79 12.38
CA GLU A 152 14.10 8.11 13.45
C GLU A 152 15.11 9.20 13.05
N ALA A 153 15.60 9.18 11.81
CA ALA A 153 16.48 10.22 11.30
C ALA A 153 15.77 11.58 11.32
N LYS A 154 14.50 11.62 10.93
CA LYS A 154 13.67 12.83 11.01
C LYS A 154 13.42 13.31 12.43
N LEU A 155 13.24 12.38 13.37
CA LEU A 155 13.15 12.72 14.80
C LEU A 155 14.44 13.38 15.30
N LYS A 156 15.60 12.80 14.96
CA LYS A 156 16.91 13.34 15.34
C LYS A 156 17.23 14.69 14.71
N GLU A 157 16.82 14.93 13.47
CA GLU A 157 16.94 16.26 12.83
C GLU A 157 16.18 17.32 13.64
N MET A 158 14.96 17.01 14.07
CA MET A 158 14.13 17.94 14.86
C MET A 158 14.68 18.16 16.28
N GLU A 159 15.19 17.10 16.93
CA GLU A 159 15.84 17.21 18.24
C GLU A 159 17.15 18.01 18.15
N GLY A 160 17.95 17.80 17.10
CA GLY A 160 19.20 18.53 16.87
C GLY A 160 19.02 20.01 16.55
N GLU A 161 17.92 20.42 15.90
CA GLU A 161 17.58 21.84 15.70
C GLU A 161 17.20 22.55 17.01
N SER A 162 16.74 21.81 18.03
CA SER A 162 16.33 22.38 19.32
C SER A 162 17.49 22.68 20.29
N ASP A 163 18.66 22.07 20.09
CA ASP A 163 19.87 22.27 20.92
C ASP A 163 20.78 23.44 20.43
N VAL A 164 20.39 24.16 19.36
CA VAL A 164 21.19 25.25 18.76
C VAL A 164 20.57 26.65 19.01
N LEU A 165 19.66 26.77 19.97
CA LEU A 165 19.07 28.05 20.42
C LEU A 165 19.35 28.32 21.90
#